data_AF-A0A321M0J3-F1
#
_entry.id   AF-A0A321M0J3-F1
#
_cell.length_a   1.000
_cell.length_b   1.000
_cell.length_c   1.000
_cell.angle_alpha   90.00
_cell.angle_beta   90.00
_cell.angle_gamma   90.00
#
_symmetry.space_group_name_H-M   'P 1'
#
loop_
_entity.id
_entity.type
_entity.pdbx_description
1 polymer ?
#
loop_
_entity_poly.entity_id
_entity_poly.type
_entity_poly.pdbx_seq_one_letter_code
_entity_poly.pdbx_strand_id
1 'polypeptide(L)'
;MSCLRRPGTKIGCIALLCLKKLQSHPSAVRLSGTSFVHAGRDCSDGSRQSRRQICPILRAQRPRVKTLSEYLQDAAVAHGHLCAGQVLGVRMAMLGLQKLGIDDPRGKDRKRVVTFVEIDRCATDAIMVVTGCRLGKRALKFRDWGKMAATFIDLESGKAVRIAARESSKALAKSMYPELEKNQQQMKAYQEMDENRLFQTQWVKVGLPPEEFPGYKGERIVCEQCGEGVNFHREVKKDGKTLCRNCAGERYYEVVE
;
A
#
# COMPACT_ATOMS: atom_id res chain seq x y z
N MET A 1 -37.76 57.42 -6.08
CA MET A 1 -37.55 56.77 -4.77
C MET A 1 -36.53 55.64 -4.97
N SER A 2 -35.25 55.93 -5.22
CA SER A 2 -34.16 56.16 -4.24
C SER A 2 -33.94 54.96 -3.30
N CYS A 3 -32.98 54.08 -3.60
CA CYS A 3 -31.54 54.15 -3.29
C CYS A 3 -31.18 53.44 -1.98
N LEU A 4 -30.71 52.19 -2.13
CA LEU A 4 -29.92 51.45 -1.15
C LEU A 4 -28.58 52.16 -0.91
N ARG A 5 -28.25 52.46 0.35
CA ARG A 5 -26.91 52.89 0.79
C ARG A 5 -26.28 51.86 1.71
N ARG A 6 -25.05 51.48 1.34
CA ARG A 6 -23.93 50.84 2.09
C ARG A 6 -23.48 51.73 3.28
N PRO A 7 -22.57 51.33 4.22
CA PRO A 7 -21.41 50.43 4.03
C PRO A 7 -20.99 49.49 5.18
N GLY A 8 -20.18 48.50 4.80
CA GLY A 8 -19.52 47.55 5.69
C GLY A 8 -18.16 48.02 6.22
N THR A 9 -17.85 47.53 7.41
CA THR A 9 -16.57 47.67 8.12
C THR A 9 -15.72 46.40 7.98
N LYS A 10 -14.41 46.62 7.86
CA LYS A 10 -13.31 45.65 7.72
C LYS A 10 -13.01 44.90 9.03
N ILE A 11 -12.15 43.88 8.91
CA ILE A 11 -11.20 43.24 9.86
C ILE A 11 -11.39 41.71 9.75
N GLY A 12 -10.41 40.84 9.49
CA GLY A 12 -8.98 40.93 9.25
C GLY A 12 -8.46 39.50 9.00
N CYS A 13 -7.54 39.33 8.04
CA CYS A 13 -6.86 38.07 7.78
C CYS A 13 -5.92 37.70 8.93
N ILE A 14 -5.96 36.45 9.40
CA ILE A 14 -4.87 35.82 10.15
C ILE A 14 -4.52 34.52 9.43
N ALA A 15 -3.47 34.59 8.62
CA ALA A 15 -2.74 33.44 8.11
C ALA A 15 -1.26 33.82 8.13
N LEU A 16 -0.56 33.50 9.21
CA LEU A 16 0.90 33.47 9.24
C LEU A 16 1.36 32.69 10.48
N LEU A 17 2.06 31.57 10.27
CA LEU A 17 3.20 31.09 11.08
C LEU A 17 3.62 29.68 10.66
N CYS A 18 4.53 29.58 9.69
CA CYS A 18 5.66 28.65 9.76
C CYS A 18 6.58 28.86 8.55
N LEU A 19 7.58 29.73 8.67
CA LEU A 19 8.76 29.74 7.78
C LEU A 19 9.84 30.63 8.41
N LYS A 20 10.63 30.05 9.32
CA LYS A 20 11.96 30.56 9.70
C LYS A 20 12.87 29.39 10.07
N LYS A 21 13.60 28.88 9.08
CA LYS A 21 15.00 28.46 9.18
C LYS A 21 15.41 27.97 7.81
N LEU A 22 16.29 28.72 7.15
CA LEU A 22 17.35 28.27 6.25
C LEU A 22 17.93 29.52 5.56
N GLN A 23 18.89 30.14 6.24
CA GLN A 23 19.89 30.99 5.61
C GLN A 23 21.26 30.39 5.94
N SER A 24 21.87 29.76 4.93
CA SER A 24 23.32 29.76 4.72
C SER A 24 23.53 29.79 3.20
N HIS A 25 24.09 30.91 2.72
CA HIS A 25 24.41 31.31 1.34
C HIS A 25 25.32 30.31 0.56
N PRO A 26 25.73 30.58 -0.71
CA PRO A 26 25.20 31.48 -1.75
C PRO A 26 24.95 30.76 -3.09
N SER A 27 24.10 31.28 -3.99
CA SER A 27 24.52 31.79 -5.31
C SER A 27 23.32 32.42 -6.01
N ALA A 28 23.52 33.62 -6.51
CA ALA A 28 22.53 34.47 -7.14
C ALA A 28 22.14 33.99 -8.55
N VAL A 29 20.88 34.15 -8.92
CA VAL A 29 20.49 34.61 -10.26
C VAL A 29 19.29 35.54 -10.11
N ARG A 30 19.47 36.78 -10.57
CA ARG A 30 18.42 37.80 -10.70
C ARG A 30 17.48 37.41 -11.84
N LEU A 31 16.17 37.56 -11.65
CA LEU A 31 15.25 37.78 -12.76
C LEU A 31 14.52 39.10 -12.53
N SER A 32 14.86 40.05 -13.39
CA SER A 32 14.23 41.35 -13.57
C SER A 32 12.76 41.19 -13.94
N GLY A 33 11.94 42.09 -13.41
CA GLY A 33 10.51 42.10 -13.62
C GLY A 33 10.09 42.47 -15.03
N THR A 34 8.86 42.13 -15.35
CA THR A 34 8.04 42.81 -16.35
C THR A 34 6.59 42.74 -15.91
N SER A 35 5.95 43.90 -16.03
CA SER A 35 4.65 44.31 -15.55
C SER A 35 3.50 43.51 -16.14
N PHE A 36 2.51 43.18 -15.31
CA PHE A 36 1.20 42.69 -15.77
C PHE A 36 0.40 43.88 -16.32
N VAL A 37 0.06 43.85 -17.61
CA VAL A 37 -0.94 44.73 -18.21
C VAL A 37 -2.09 43.85 -18.70
N HIS A 38 -3.28 44.15 -18.21
CA HIS A 38 -4.56 43.58 -18.66
C HIS A 38 -4.86 44.07 -20.08
N ALA A 39 -5.19 43.15 -20.99
CA ALA A 39 -6.00 43.46 -22.16
C ALA A 39 -6.78 42.21 -22.58
N GLY A 40 -8.10 42.27 -22.43
CA GLY A 40 -9.00 41.30 -23.03
C GLY A 40 -9.04 41.44 -24.55
N ARG A 41 -9.41 40.35 -25.24
CA ARG A 41 -10.05 40.40 -26.54
C ARG A 41 -10.70 39.06 -26.90
N ASP A 42 -11.74 39.23 -27.70
CA ASP A 42 -12.86 38.35 -27.99
C ASP A 42 -12.52 37.02 -28.66
N CYS A 43 -13.39 36.04 -28.41
CA CYS A 43 -13.47 34.78 -29.12
C CYS A 43 -14.29 34.96 -30.41
N SER A 44 -13.64 34.83 -31.57
CA SER A 44 -14.32 34.44 -32.81
C SER A 44 -13.41 33.67 -33.76
N ASP A 45 -13.85 32.43 -33.99
CA ASP A 45 -13.86 31.69 -35.25
C ASP A 45 -12.56 31.12 -35.87
N GLY A 46 -12.71 29.91 -36.40
CA GLY A 46 -12.02 29.50 -37.63
C GLY A 46 -10.66 28.80 -37.54
N SER A 47 -10.72 27.47 -37.73
CA SER A 47 -9.82 26.69 -38.60
C SER A 47 -8.68 25.86 -37.98
N ARG A 48 -8.42 24.77 -38.72
CA ARG A 48 -7.75 23.51 -38.37
C ARG A 48 -6.23 23.63 -38.30
N GLN A 49 -5.65 22.56 -37.77
CA GLN A 49 -4.25 22.10 -37.85
C GLN A 49 -3.26 22.74 -36.87
N SER A 50 -3.17 22.14 -35.69
CA SER A 50 -1.87 21.99 -35.01
C SER A 50 -1.54 20.51 -34.84
N ARG A 51 -0.52 20.08 -35.57
CA ARG A 51 0.20 18.83 -35.30
C ARG A 51 0.70 18.91 -33.86
N ARG A 52 0.10 18.14 -32.95
CA ARG A 52 0.71 17.89 -31.64
C ARG A 52 1.91 17.00 -31.88
N GLN A 53 3.06 17.65 -32.05
CA GLN A 53 4.38 17.05 -31.97
C GLN A 53 4.49 16.43 -30.57
N ILE A 54 4.28 15.12 -30.49
CA ILE A 54 4.43 14.37 -29.25
C ILE A 54 5.91 14.45 -28.87
N CYS A 55 6.19 15.03 -27.71
CA CYS A 55 7.53 15.11 -27.14
C CYS A 55 8.12 13.69 -27.02
N PRO A 56 9.28 13.37 -27.66
CA PRO A 56 9.79 12.00 -27.74
C PRO A 56 10.41 11.46 -26.43
N ILE A 57 10.26 12.17 -25.30
CA ILE A 57 10.98 11.87 -24.05
C ILE A 57 10.21 10.91 -23.12
N LEU A 58 8.98 10.52 -23.44
CA LEU A 58 8.22 9.54 -22.64
C LEU A 58 7.87 8.31 -23.46
N ARG A 59 8.88 7.61 -23.97
CA ARG A 59 8.76 6.15 -24.12
C ARG A 59 8.66 5.58 -22.71
N ALA A 60 7.45 5.39 -22.21
CA ALA A 60 7.20 4.64 -20.98
C ALA A 60 7.81 3.25 -21.16
N GLN A 61 9.02 3.07 -20.60
CA GLN A 61 9.66 1.77 -20.55
C GLN A 61 8.71 0.83 -19.81
N ARG A 62 8.40 -0.34 -20.39
CA ARG A 62 7.65 -1.38 -19.70
C ARG A 62 8.32 -1.61 -18.36
N PRO A 63 7.61 -1.57 -17.22
CA PRO A 63 8.25 -1.75 -15.93
C PRO A 63 8.88 -3.14 -15.90
N ARG A 64 10.21 -3.17 -15.74
CA ARG A 64 10.97 -4.41 -15.49
C ARG A 64 10.64 -4.88 -14.08
N VAL A 65 10.45 -6.18 -13.90
CA VAL A 65 10.38 -6.79 -12.56
C VAL A 65 11.66 -6.45 -11.80
N LYS A 66 11.53 -5.87 -10.61
CA LYS A 66 12.71 -5.51 -9.80
C LYS A 66 13.44 -6.76 -9.35
N THR A 67 14.76 -6.63 -9.21
CA THR A 67 15.62 -7.68 -8.64
C THR A 67 15.38 -7.84 -7.14
N LEU A 68 15.85 -8.95 -6.57
CA LEU A 68 15.81 -9.17 -5.12
C LEU A 68 16.46 -8.00 -4.37
N SER A 69 17.65 -7.57 -4.79
CA SER A 69 18.37 -6.46 -4.13
C SER A 69 17.59 -5.15 -4.11
N GLU A 70 16.94 -4.81 -5.24
CA GLU A 70 16.11 -3.60 -5.32
C GLU A 70 14.90 -3.69 -4.39
N TYR A 71 14.24 -4.84 -4.32
CA TYR A 71 13.13 -5.03 -3.38
C TYR A 71 13.57 -5.03 -1.91
N LEU A 72 14.74 -5.57 -1.59
CA LEU A 72 15.28 -5.52 -0.23
C LEU A 72 15.58 -4.08 0.20
N GLN A 73 16.10 -3.25 -0.72
CA GLN A 73 16.31 -1.83 -0.47
C GLN A 73 14.97 -1.10 -0.25
N ASP A 74 13.98 -1.31 -1.13
CA ASP A 74 12.65 -0.72 -0.96
C ASP A 74 12.00 -1.15 0.37
N ALA A 75 12.13 -2.43 0.74
CA ALA A 75 11.60 -2.98 1.97
C ALA A 75 12.29 -2.36 3.21
N ALA A 76 13.61 -2.20 3.16
CA ALA A 76 14.36 -1.52 4.21
C ALA A 76 13.95 -0.06 4.38
N VAL A 77 13.72 0.66 3.27
CA VAL A 77 13.22 2.05 3.32
C VAL A 77 11.82 2.11 3.91
N ALA A 78 10.92 1.21 3.50
CA ALA A 78 9.54 1.20 3.98
C ALA A 78 9.43 0.82 5.47
N HIS A 79 10.27 -0.10 5.95
CA HIS A 79 10.27 -0.59 7.32
C HIS A 79 11.18 0.21 8.26
N GLY A 80 12.16 0.95 7.72
CA GLY A 80 13.18 1.70 8.44
C GLY A 80 14.50 0.94 8.67
N HIS A 81 14.54 -0.38 8.42
CA HIS A 81 15.77 -1.17 8.42
C HIS A 81 15.57 -2.49 7.67
N LEU A 82 16.68 -3.15 7.32
CA LEU A 82 16.65 -4.51 6.79
C LEU A 82 16.84 -5.53 7.92
N CYS A 83 15.99 -6.56 7.95
CA CYS A 83 16.13 -7.70 8.86
C CYS A 83 15.79 -9.02 8.15
N ALA A 84 16.07 -10.16 8.79
CA ALA A 84 15.79 -11.48 8.24
C ALA A 84 14.29 -11.68 7.87
N GLY A 85 13.38 -11.06 8.63
CA GLY A 85 11.95 -11.07 8.32
C GLY A 85 11.60 -10.34 7.02
N GLN A 86 12.25 -9.20 6.74
CA GLN A 86 12.08 -8.48 5.47
C GLN A 86 12.58 -9.33 4.29
N VAL A 87 13.73 -10.01 4.45
CA VAL A 87 14.28 -10.91 3.42
C VAL A 87 13.29 -12.02 3.10
N LEU A 88 12.74 -12.68 4.13
CA LEU A 88 11.72 -13.72 3.96
C LEU A 88 10.47 -13.17 3.25
N GLY A 89 9.96 -12.03 3.69
CA GLY A 89 8.76 -11.43 3.10
C GLY A 89 8.94 -11.08 1.61
N VAL A 90 10.09 -10.49 1.25
CA VAL A 90 10.39 -10.14 -0.15
C VAL A 90 10.44 -11.39 -1.00
N ARG A 91 11.22 -12.39 -0.59
CA ARG A 91 11.38 -13.63 -1.36
C ARG A 91 10.08 -14.42 -1.45
N MET A 92 9.30 -14.47 -0.37
CA MET A 92 7.99 -15.12 -0.34
C MET A 92 7.03 -14.47 -1.35
N ALA A 93 6.98 -13.14 -1.39
CA ALA A 93 6.13 -12.42 -2.33
C ALA A 93 6.60 -12.58 -3.79
N MET A 94 7.90 -12.51 -4.05
CA MET A 94 8.45 -12.74 -5.38
C MET A 94 8.09 -14.15 -5.90
N LEU A 95 8.27 -15.18 -5.06
CA LEU A 95 7.93 -16.56 -5.40
C LEU A 95 6.43 -16.74 -5.65
N GLY A 96 5.58 -16.10 -4.84
CA GLY A 96 4.13 -16.12 -5.00
C GLY A 96 3.69 -15.56 -6.35
N LEU A 97 4.19 -14.37 -6.71
CA LEU A 97 3.88 -13.71 -7.97
C LEU A 97 4.42 -14.49 -9.17
N GLN A 98 5.66 -15.01 -9.08
CA GLN A 98 6.25 -15.85 -10.11
C GLN A 98 5.39 -17.10 -10.38
N LYS A 99 4.95 -17.81 -9.33
CA LYS A 99 4.10 -18.99 -9.48
C LYS A 99 2.75 -18.67 -10.12
N LEU A 100 2.20 -17.49 -9.84
CA LEU A 100 0.95 -17.02 -10.44
C LEU A 100 1.12 -16.39 -11.83
N GLY A 101 2.35 -16.20 -12.32
CA GLY A 101 2.62 -15.56 -13.60
C GLY A 101 2.25 -14.07 -13.62
N ILE A 102 2.51 -13.36 -12.52
CA ILE A 102 2.20 -11.93 -12.37
C ILE A 102 3.49 -11.11 -12.44
N ASP A 103 3.64 -10.34 -13.51
CA ASP A 103 4.88 -9.60 -13.78
C ASP A 103 4.87 -8.19 -13.15
N ASP A 104 3.74 -7.49 -13.17
CA ASP A 104 3.67 -6.08 -12.76
C ASP A 104 2.55 -5.85 -11.73
N PRO A 105 2.74 -6.37 -10.50
CA PRO A 105 1.74 -6.32 -9.42
C PRO A 105 1.46 -4.90 -8.92
N ARG A 106 2.26 -3.91 -9.29
CA ARG A 106 2.10 -2.51 -8.86
C ARG A 106 1.60 -1.59 -9.98
N GLY A 107 1.72 -2.01 -11.24
CA GLY A 107 1.23 -1.31 -12.42
C GLY A 107 0.02 -2.00 -13.03
N LYS A 108 0.21 -2.69 -14.15
CA LYS A 108 -0.90 -3.24 -14.96
C LYS A 108 -1.72 -4.30 -14.19
N ASP A 109 -1.07 -5.13 -13.37
CA ASP A 109 -1.70 -6.25 -12.66
C ASP A 109 -2.18 -5.89 -11.24
N ARG A 110 -2.10 -4.62 -10.84
CA ARG A 110 -2.38 -4.15 -9.47
C ARG A 110 -3.76 -4.47 -8.90
N LYS A 111 -4.74 -4.78 -9.75
CA LYS A 111 -6.10 -5.16 -9.34
C LYS A 111 -6.32 -6.67 -9.30
N ARG A 112 -5.37 -7.44 -9.83
CA ARG A 112 -5.45 -8.91 -9.93
C ARG A 112 -5.02 -9.60 -8.65
N VAL A 113 -4.17 -8.98 -7.84
CA VAL A 113 -3.57 -9.63 -6.67
C VAL A 113 -4.36 -9.35 -5.41
N VAL A 114 -4.70 -10.41 -4.68
CA VAL A 114 -5.06 -10.35 -3.26
C VAL A 114 -4.08 -11.21 -2.48
N THR A 115 -3.61 -10.69 -1.34
CA THR A 115 -2.65 -11.39 -0.48
C THR A 115 -3.20 -11.53 0.93
N PHE A 116 -3.19 -12.74 1.45
CA PHE A 116 -3.38 -13.03 2.86
C PHE A 116 -2.03 -13.17 3.54
N VAL A 117 -1.85 -12.54 4.70
CA VAL A 117 -0.69 -12.69 5.57
C VAL A 117 -1.14 -13.33 6.88
N GLU A 118 -0.33 -14.27 7.39
CA GLU A 118 -0.65 -15.04 8.60
C GLU A 118 0.09 -14.54 9.86
N ILE A 119 0.75 -13.38 9.75
CA ILE A 119 1.56 -12.77 10.81
C ILE A 119 1.58 -11.23 10.68
N ASP A 120 1.67 -10.53 11.80
CA ASP A 120 1.73 -9.06 11.92
C ASP A 120 3.16 -8.54 12.20
N ARG A 121 4.15 -9.18 11.58
CA ARG A 121 5.58 -8.86 11.77
C ARG A 121 6.22 -8.34 10.48
N CYS A 122 7.50 -7.99 10.56
CA CYS A 122 8.30 -7.34 9.51
C CYS A 122 8.04 -7.87 8.08
N ALA A 123 7.91 -9.20 7.91
CA ALA A 123 7.64 -9.80 6.61
C ALA A 123 6.40 -9.23 5.88
N THR A 124 5.38 -8.81 6.62
CA THR A 124 4.15 -8.22 6.05
C THR A 124 4.44 -6.91 5.32
N ASP A 125 5.33 -6.06 5.84
CA ASP A 125 5.74 -4.82 5.18
C ASP A 125 6.44 -5.12 3.84
N ALA A 126 7.38 -6.06 3.84
CA ALA A 126 8.06 -6.52 2.63
C ALA A 126 7.06 -7.08 1.59
N ILE A 127 6.10 -7.89 2.02
CA ILE A 127 5.06 -8.45 1.14
C ILE A 127 4.25 -7.32 0.49
N MET A 128 3.88 -6.28 1.25
CA MET A 128 3.19 -5.11 0.72
C MET A 128 4.05 -4.33 -0.29
N VAL A 129 5.36 -4.21 -0.03
CA VAL A 129 6.31 -3.57 -0.95
C VAL A 129 6.38 -4.30 -2.28
N VAL A 130 6.51 -5.63 -2.27
CA VAL A 130 6.63 -6.41 -3.51
C VAL A 130 5.30 -6.45 -4.27
N THR A 131 4.21 -6.82 -3.58
CA THR A 131 2.90 -7.06 -4.22
C THR A 131 2.10 -5.79 -4.50
N GLY A 132 2.38 -4.68 -3.82
CA GLY A 132 1.52 -3.50 -3.85
C GLY A 132 0.16 -3.69 -3.15
N CYS A 133 -0.11 -4.86 -2.57
CA CYS A 133 -1.34 -5.10 -1.80
C CYS A 133 -1.35 -4.24 -0.55
N ARG A 134 -2.47 -3.58 -0.26
CA ARG A 134 -2.63 -2.69 0.89
C ARG A 134 -3.96 -2.93 1.58
N LEU A 135 -3.98 -2.76 2.91
CA LEU A 135 -5.21 -2.82 3.72
C LEU A 135 -6.27 -1.83 3.21
N GLY A 136 -5.88 -0.57 2.97
CA GLY A 136 -6.77 0.48 2.46
C GLY A 136 -7.30 0.25 1.04
N LYS A 137 -6.79 -0.75 0.31
CA LYS A 137 -7.32 -1.19 -1.00
C LYS A 137 -8.10 -2.49 -0.92
N ARG A 138 -8.29 -3.04 0.29
CA ARG A 138 -8.84 -4.37 0.55
C ARG A 138 -8.09 -5.50 -0.17
N ALA A 139 -6.86 -5.26 -0.62
CA ALA A 139 -6.05 -6.25 -1.35
C ALA A 139 -5.12 -7.04 -0.41
N LEU A 140 -4.84 -6.51 0.79
CA LEU A 140 -4.15 -7.24 1.85
C LEU A 140 -5.16 -7.70 2.91
N LYS A 141 -5.02 -8.94 3.37
CA LYS A 141 -5.88 -9.56 4.39
C LYS A 141 -5.00 -10.13 5.50
N PHE A 142 -5.31 -9.82 6.75
CA PHE A 142 -4.59 -10.37 7.88
C PHE A 142 -5.36 -11.54 8.50
N ARG A 143 -4.64 -12.61 8.84
CA ARG A 143 -5.11 -13.72 9.67
C ARG A 143 -4.11 -13.90 10.80
N ASP A 144 -4.53 -13.61 12.02
CA ASP A 144 -3.62 -13.65 13.17
C ASP A 144 -3.37 -15.09 13.64
N TRP A 145 -2.51 -15.80 12.91
CA TRP A 145 -2.15 -17.19 13.22
C TRP A 145 -0.71 -17.30 13.72
N GLY A 146 0.05 -16.20 13.75
CA GLY A 146 1.46 -16.18 14.11
C GLY A 146 2.38 -16.97 13.17
N LYS A 147 1.92 -17.32 11.96
CA LYS A 147 2.67 -18.16 11.02
C LYS A 147 3.41 -17.28 10.02
N MET A 148 4.71 -17.54 9.82
CA MET A 148 5.49 -16.92 8.75
C MET A 148 5.06 -17.48 7.39
N ALA A 149 3.88 -17.08 6.92
CA ALA A 149 3.25 -17.55 5.71
C ALA A 149 2.35 -16.48 5.09
N ALA A 150 2.19 -16.60 3.78
CA ALA A 150 1.26 -15.79 3.01
C ALA A 150 0.61 -16.60 1.91
N THR A 151 -0.62 -16.24 1.55
CA THR A 151 -1.34 -16.80 0.41
C THR A 151 -1.57 -15.72 -0.63
N PHE A 152 -1.10 -15.95 -1.85
CA PHE A 152 -1.24 -15.05 -2.99
C PHE A 152 -2.33 -15.59 -3.90
N ILE A 153 -3.20 -14.71 -4.37
CA ILE A 153 -4.37 -15.06 -5.18
C ILE A 153 -4.36 -14.18 -6.42
N ASP A 154 -4.47 -14.79 -7.58
CA ASP A 154 -4.79 -14.10 -8.83
C ASP A 154 -6.31 -14.14 -9.04
N LEU A 155 -6.96 -12.99 -8.92
CA LEU A 155 -8.40 -12.83 -9.10
C LEU A 155 -8.86 -13.08 -10.54
N GLU A 156 -7.96 -12.97 -11.52
CA GLU A 156 -8.30 -13.20 -12.92
C GLU A 156 -8.36 -14.70 -13.24
N SER A 157 -7.33 -15.46 -12.85
CA SER A 157 -7.30 -16.92 -13.08
C SER A 157 -7.99 -17.74 -11.98
N GLY A 158 -8.28 -17.14 -10.83
CA GLY A 158 -8.82 -17.82 -9.64
C GLY A 158 -7.82 -18.75 -8.93
N LYS A 159 -6.55 -18.77 -9.36
CA LYS A 159 -5.50 -19.60 -8.75
C LYS A 159 -4.95 -18.94 -7.50
N ALA A 160 -4.61 -19.77 -6.52
CA ALA A 160 -3.96 -19.31 -5.30
C ALA A 160 -2.83 -20.24 -4.86
N VAL A 161 -1.77 -19.64 -4.32
CA VAL A 161 -0.63 -20.36 -3.77
C VAL A 161 -0.34 -19.86 -2.36
N ARG A 162 -0.28 -20.79 -1.41
CA ARG A 162 0.17 -20.55 -0.05
C ARG A 162 1.65 -20.89 0.07
N ILE A 163 2.40 -19.99 0.69
CA ILE A 163 3.84 -20.12 0.88
C ILE A 163 4.13 -19.91 2.37
N ALA A 164 4.84 -20.85 2.99
CA ALA A 164 5.24 -20.78 4.39
C ALA A 164 6.76 -20.95 4.52
N ALA A 165 7.40 -20.14 5.35
CA ALA A 165 8.81 -20.33 5.68
C ALA A 165 9.00 -21.65 6.42
N ARG A 166 10.02 -22.42 6.02
CA ARG A 166 10.37 -23.67 6.70
C ARG A 166 11.10 -23.35 8.00
N GLU A 167 10.69 -23.95 9.11
CA GLU A 167 11.42 -23.80 10.38
C GLU A 167 12.85 -24.33 10.28
N SER A 168 13.07 -25.39 9.48
CA SER A 168 14.41 -25.95 9.19
C SER A 168 15.39 -24.96 8.55
N SER A 169 14.89 -23.88 7.93
CA SER A 169 15.74 -22.85 7.31
C SER A 169 16.61 -22.13 8.33
N LYS A 170 16.17 -22.00 9.60
CA LYS A 170 16.96 -21.38 10.68
C LYS A 170 18.19 -22.22 11.02
N ALA A 171 18.02 -23.54 11.10
CA ALA A 171 19.12 -24.46 11.34
C ALA A 171 20.11 -24.47 10.17
N LEU A 172 19.58 -24.47 8.93
CA LEU A 172 20.41 -24.34 7.73
C LEU A 172 21.21 -23.03 7.72
N ALA A 173 20.60 -21.90 8.06
CA ALA A 173 21.27 -20.61 8.12
C ALA A 173 22.47 -20.62 9.08
N LYS A 174 22.29 -21.25 10.25
CA LYS A 174 23.38 -21.45 11.22
C LYS A 174 24.51 -22.32 10.65
N SER A 175 24.17 -23.38 9.90
CA SER A 175 25.18 -24.25 9.29
C SER A 175 25.91 -23.62 8.10
N MET A 176 25.27 -22.68 7.39
CA MET A 176 25.87 -22.01 6.23
C MET A 176 26.89 -20.94 6.64
N TYR A 177 26.68 -20.27 7.77
CA TYR A 177 27.58 -19.21 8.27
C TYR A 177 27.82 -19.34 9.78
N PRO A 178 28.42 -20.43 10.25
CA PRO A 178 28.64 -20.67 11.68
C PRO A 178 29.47 -19.57 12.35
N GLU A 179 30.27 -18.83 11.59
CA GLU A 179 31.11 -17.72 12.03
C GLU A 179 30.37 -16.42 12.33
N LEU A 180 29.13 -16.26 11.83
CA LEU A 180 28.35 -15.04 12.00
C LEU A 180 27.44 -15.10 13.22
N GLU A 181 27.04 -13.94 13.73
CA GLU A 181 26.01 -13.85 14.76
C GLU A 181 24.62 -14.24 14.21
N LYS A 182 23.75 -14.77 15.07
CA LYS A 182 22.45 -15.36 14.69
C LYS A 182 21.63 -14.55 13.69
N ASN A 183 21.53 -13.23 13.88
CA ASN A 183 20.76 -12.37 12.98
C ASN A 183 21.44 -12.20 11.62
N GLN A 184 22.76 -12.10 11.59
CA GLN A 184 23.56 -11.98 10.37
C GLN A 184 23.55 -13.30 9.59
N GLN A 185 23.63 -14.45 10.28
CA GLN A 185 23.45 -15.79 9.69
C GLN A 185 22.18 -15.86 8.86
N GLN A 186 21.04 -15.53 9.48
CA GLN A 186 19.74 -15.59 8.81
C GLN A 186 19.63 -14.57 7.68
N MET A 187 20.09 -13.33 7.89
CA MET A 187 20.04 -12.30 6.85
C MET A 187 20.81 -12.72 5.60
N LYS A 188 22.01 -13.28 5.76
CA LYS A 188 22.84 -13.71 4.63
C LYS A 188 22.28 -14.99 3.99
N ALA A 189 22.02 -16.02 4.81
CA ALA A 189 21.50 -17.29 4.32
C ALA A 189 20.16 -17.15 3.61
N TYR A 190 19.23 -16.35 4.12
CA TYR A 190 17.93 -16.20 3.46
C TYR A 190 18.00 -15.42 2.15
N GLN A 191 19.09 -14.72 1.84
CA GLN A 191 19.28 -14.12 0.51
C GLN A 191 19.79 -15.13 -0.51
N GLU A 192 20.61 -16.09 -0.08
CA GLU A 192 21.31 -17.03 -0.96
C GLU A 192 20.63 -18.41 -1.06
N MET A 193 19.90 -18.84 -0.03
CA MET A 193 19.33 -20.18 0.08
C MET A 193 18.31 -20.47 -1.03
N ASP A 194 18.31 -21.69 -1.58
CA ASP A 194 17.30 -22.09 -2.55
C ASP A 194 15.87 -21.99 -1.99
N GLU A 195 14.93 -21.64 -2.86
CA GLU A 195 13.53 -21.43 -2.49
C GLU A 195 12.90 -22.68 -1.85
N ASN A 196 13.22 -23.88 -2.34
CA ASN A 196 12.68 -25.13 -1.81
C ASN A 196 13.20 -25.46 -0.39
N ARG A 197 14.38 -24.93 -0.04
CA ARG A 197 14.96 -25.04 1.31
C ARG A 197 14.42 -23.96 2.25
N LEU A 198 14.05 -22.81 1.70
CA LEU A 198 13.51 -21.68 2.47
C LEU A 198 12.00 -21.80 2.70
N PHE A 199 11.26 -22.32 1.73
CA PHE A 199 9.79 -22.30 1.71
C PHE A 199 9.17 -23.68 1.45
N GLN A 200 8.00 -23.88 2.04
CA GLN A 200 7.02 -24.85 1.61
C GLN A 200 5.97 -24.12 0.76
N THR A 201 5.66 -24.65 -0.42
CA THR A 201 4.65 -24.08 -1.32
C THR A 201 3.50 -25.06 -1.51
N GLN A 202 2.27 -24.56 -1.59
CA GLN A 202 1.05 -25.34 -1.73
C GLN A 202 0.04 -24.59 -2.61
N TRP A 203 -0.46 -25.24 -3.65
CA TRP A 203 -1.62 -24.73 -4.39
C TRP A 203 -2.87 -24.92 -3.52
N VAL A 204 -3.67 -23.86 -3.39
CA VAL A 204 -4.83 -23.84 -2.49
C VAL A 204 -6.05 -23.22 -3.19
N LYS A 205 -7.24 -23.49 -2.66
CA LYS A 205 -8.46 -22.78 -3.00
C LYS A 205 -8.85 -21.90 -1.83
N VAL A 206 -9.10 -20.61 -2.10
CA VAL A 206 -9.51 -19.64 -1.07
C VAL A 206 -10.94 -19.21 -1.35
N GLY A 207 -11.83 -19.40 -0.38
CA GLY A 207 -13.18 -18.83 -0.43
C GLY A 207 -13.11 -17.33 -0.16
N LEU A 208 -13.27 -16.53 -1.20
CA LEU A 208 -13.39 -15.07 -1.09
C LEU A 208 -14.85 -14.67 -1.30
N PRO A 209 -15.58 -14.26 -0.25
CA PRO A 209 -16.92 -13.72 -0.45
C PRO A 209 -16.84 -12.32 -1.09
N PRO A 210 -17.90 -11.84 -1.78
CA PRO A 210 -17.88 -10.60 -2.55
C PRO A 210 -17.36 -9.38 -1.79
N GLU A 211 -17.72 -9.24 -0.51
CA GLU A 211 -17.31 -8.14 0.34
C GLU A 211 -15.79 -8.10 0.56
N GLU A 212 -15.08 -9.22 0.43
CA GLU A 212 -13.62 -9.26 0.56
C GLU A 212 -12.89 -8.74 -0.69
N PHE A 213 -13.55 -8.57 -1.83
CA PHE A 213 -12.88 -8.14 -3.05
C PHE A 213 -12.46 -6.64 -3.01
N PRO A 214 -11.30 -6.30 -3.61
CA PRO A 214 -10.94 -4.91 -3.87
C PRO A 214 -12.02 -4.17 -4.68
N GLY A 215 -12.40 -2.98 -4.23
CA GLY A 215 -13.39 -2.15 -4.92
C GLY A 215 -14.85 -2.55 -4.70
N TYR A 216 -15.12 -3.55 -3.86
CA TYR A 216 -16.47 -3.89 -3.45
C TYR A 216 -17.18 -2.67 -2.83
N LYS A 217 -18.43 -2.47 -3.25
CA LYS A 217 -19.35 -1.46 -2.71
C LYS A 217 -20.55 -2.22 -2.16
N GLY A 218 -20.84 -2.00 -0.88
CA GLY A 218 -22.00 -2.57 -0.21
C GLY A 218 -22.75 -1.48 0.52
N GLU A 219 -23.91 -1.85 1.05
CA GLU A 219 -24.69 -0.96 1.90
C GLU A 219 -23.92 -0.62 3.17
N ARG A 220 -24.15 0.60 3.65
CA ARG A 220 -23.68 1.05 4.96
C ARG A 220 -24.85 0.98 5.91
N ILE A 221 -24.76 0.10 6.91
CA ILE A 221 -25.78 -0.02 7.95
C ILE A 221 -25.37 0.81 9.17
N VAL A 222 -26.32 1.13 10.05
CA VAL A 222 -26.05 1.85 11.30
C VAL A 222 -26.22 0.88 12.46
N CYS A 223 -25.22 0.80 13.36
CA CYS A 223 -25.30 -0.01 14.56
C CYS A 223 -26.40 0.51 15.48
N GLU A 224 -27.35 -0.34 15.87
CA GLU A 224 -28.49 0.04 16.71
C GLU A 224 -28.11 0.40 18.16
N GLN A 225 -26.88 0.10 18.61
CA GLN A 225 -26.43 0.40 19.97
C GLN A 225 -25.56 1.65 20.06
N CYS A 226 -24.57 1.83 19.17
CA CYS A 226 -23.65 2.97 19.23
C CYS A 226 -23.90 4.05 18.17
N GLY A 227 -24.76 3.80 17.18
CA GLY A 227 -25.03 4.73 16.07
C GLY A 227 -23.90 4.84 15.03
N GLU A 228 -22.81 4.08 15.17
CA GLU A 228 -21.72 4.08 14.19
C GLU A 228 -22.11 3.32 12.91
N GLY A 229 -21.62 3.81 11.77
CA GLY A 229 -21.88 3.17 10.48
C GLY A 229 -20.95 1.98 10.23
N VAL A 230 -21.53 0.84 9.88
CA VAL A 230 -20.84 -0.41 9.55
C VAL A 230 -20.86 -0.63 8.04
N ASN A 231 -19.71 -0.98 7.47
CA ASN A 231 -19.55 -1.22 6.03
C ASN A 231 -19.17 -2.68 5.78
N PHE A 232 -19.38 -3.14 4.55
CA PHE A 232 -18.84 -4.40 4.03
C PHE A 232 -19.36 -5.65 4.76
N HIS A 233 -20.64 -5.66 5.16
CA HIS A 233 -21.24 -6.82 5.82
C HIS A 233 -20.47 -7.25 7.08
N ARG A 234 -20.13 -6.27 7.92
CA ARG A 234 -19.43 -6.49 9.20
C ARG A 234 -20.35 -6.41 10.40
N GLU A 235 -21.62 -6.15 10.15
CA GLU A 235 -22.68 -6.21 11.13
C GLU A 235 -22.93 -7.63 11.63
N VAL A 236 -23.40 -7.73 12.86
CA VAL A 236 -23.76 -8.96 13.53
C VAL A 236 -25.23 -8.87 13.92
N LYS A 237 -26.03 -9.86 13.54
CA LYS A 237 -27.42 -9.99 14.01
C LYS A 237 -27.40 -10.74 15.34
N LYS A 238 -27.79 -10.07 16.43
CA LYS A 238 -27.83 -10.63 17.78
C LYS A 238 -29.02 -10.05 18.54
N ASP A 239 -29.79 -10.92 19.20
CA ASP A 239 -30.99 -10.54 19.99
C ASP A 239 -31.99 -9.65 19.23
N GLY A 240 -32.21 -9.95 17.95
CA GLY A 240 -33.10 -9.20 17.07
C GLY A 240 -32.56 -7.85 16.57
N LYS A 241 -31.34 -7.47 16.96
CA LYS A 241 -30.70 -6.20 16.57
C LYS A 241 -29.56 -6.41 15.59
N THR A 242 -29.30 -5.39 14.79
CA THR A 242 -28.14 -5.25 13.90
C THR A 242 -27.06 -4.41 14.58
N LEU A 243 -25.95 -5.05 14.95
CA LEU A 243 -24.89 -4.47 15.77
C LEU A 243 -23.55 -4.43 15.03
N CYS A 244 -22.67 -3.49 15.36
CA CYS A 244 -21.25 -3.61 15.00
C CYS A 244 -20.58 -4.69 15.86
N ARG A 245 -19.45 -5.24 15.40
CA ARG A 245 -18.69 -6.26 16.13
C ARG A 245 -18.33 -5.85 17.56
N ASN A 246 -17.94 -4.58 17.75
CA ASN A 246 -17.65 -4.01 19.06
C ASN A 246 -18.85 -4.13 20.01
N CYS A 247 -20.04 -3.68 19.60
CA CYS A 247 -21.27 -3.80 20.40
C CYS A 247 -21.77 -5.23 20.54
N ALA A 248 -21.46 -6.11 19.59
CA ALA A 248 -21.82 -7.53 19.65
C ALA A 248 -20.98 -8.36 20.65
N GLY A 249 -19.90 -7.78 21.20
CA GLY A 249 -19.03 -8.40 22.21
C GLY A 249 -17.57 -8.56 21.79
N GLU A 250 -17.17 -8.15 20.59
CA GLU A 250 -15.76 -8.19 20.12
C GLU A 250 -15.00 -6.90 20.48
N ARG A 251 -15.36 -6.26 21.60
CA ARG A 251 -14.71 -5.03 22.05
C ARG A 251 -13.29 -5.33 22.53
N TYR A 252 -12.29 -4.63 21.98
CA TYR A 252 -10.88 -4.81 22.34
C TYR A 252 -10.36 -3.76 23.35
N TYR A 253 -11.21 -2.83 23.77
CA TYR A 253 -10.84 -1.69 24.62
C TYR A 253 -11.89 -1.46 25.70
N GLU A 254 -11.50 -0.90 26.84
CA GLU A 254 -12.43 -0.43 27.86
C GLU A 254 -12.57 1.09 27.78
N VAL A 255 -13.74 1.61 28.14
CA VAL A 255 -13.96 3.05 28.24
C VAL A 255 -13.49 3.46 29.63
N VAL A 256 -12.56 4.41 29.68
CA VAL A 256 -12.10 5.05 30.91
C VAL A 256 -12.67 6.47 30.98
N GLU A 257 -13.11 6.87 32.17
CA GLU A 257 -13.61 8.22 32.48
C GLU A 257 -12.48 9.18 32.84
#